data_AF-A0A962I0T2-F1
#
_entry.id   AF-A0A962I0T2-F1
#
_cell.length_a   1.000
_cell.length_b   1.000
_cell.length_c   1.000
_cell.angle_alpha   90.00
_cell.angle_beta   90.00
_cell.angle_gamma   90.00
#
_symmetry.space_group_name_H-M   'P 1'
#
loop_
_entity.id
_entity.type
_entity.pdbx_description
1 polymer ?
#
loop_
_entity_poly.entity_id
_entity_poly.type
_entity_poly.pdbx_seq_one_letter_code
_entity_poly.pdbx_strand_id
1 'polypeptide(L)'
;MEVKSADYRVVADEGANTVSLEGTLRLNGADEYQPIQQLLDEVLARASGGQCCWDLRELQFLNSSGINMLYQLVIKARRMGDVRMRVIGSKEVAWQSKSLANMTRFMPGLELVLE
;
A
#
# COMPACT_ATOMS: atom_id res chain seq x y z
N MET A 1 -12.38 -1.83 -7.56
CA MET A 1 -12.71 -2.86 -6.52
C MET A 1 -12.64 -2.23 -5.13
N GLU A 2 -13.33 -2.79 -4.11
CA GLU A 2 -13.37 -2.22 -2.76
C GLU A 2 -13.38 -3.30 -1.67
N VAL A 3 -12.63 -3.08 -0.59
CA VAL A 3 -12.70 -3.81 0.68
C VAL A 3 -12.94 -2.78 1.80
N LYS A 4 -13.97 -2.95 2.63
CA LYS A 4 -14.29 -1.98 3.69
C LYS A 4 -14.87 -2.61 4.94
N SER A 5 -14.72 -1.89 6.04
CA SER A 5 -15.38 -2.15 7.32
C SER A 5 -15.95 -0.84 7.89
N ALA A 6 -16.33 -0.83 9.18
CA ALA A 6 -16.69 0.39 9.88
C ALA A 6 -15.49 1.34 10.11
N ASP A 7 -14.27 0.78 10.21
CA ASP A 7 -13.08 1.54 10.65
C ASP A 7 -12.14 1.90 9.51
N TYR A 8 -12.23 1.20 8.36
CA TYR A 8 -11.30 1.39 7.26
C TYR A 8 -11.94 1.13 5.90
N ARG A 9 -11.26 1.64 4.88
CA ARG A 9 -11.64 1.48 3.47
C ARG A 9 -10.40 1.28 2.61
N VAL A 10 -10.47 0.34 1.67
CA VAL A 10 -9.45 0.10 0.64
C VAL A 10 -10.14 0.10 -0.71
N VAL A 11 -9.75 1.02 -1.60
CA VAL A 11 -10.41 1.21 -2.90
C VAL A 11 -9.37 1.18 -4.00
N ALA A 12 -9.58 0.31 -4.99
CA ALA A 12 -8.81 0.31 -6.23
C ALA A 12 -9.53 1.09 -7.32
N ASP A 13 -8.87 2.13 -7.83
CA ASP A 13 -9.18 2.82 -9.07
C ASP A 13 -8.46 2.11 -10.23
N GLU A 14 -9.24 1.36 -11.01
CA GLU A 14 -8.73 0.58 -12.13
C GLU A 14 -8.30 1.44 -13.32
N GLY A 15 -8.81 2.67 -13.44
CA GLY A 15 -8.41 3.59 -14.50
C GLY A 15 -7.03 4.20 -14.25
N ALA A 16 -6.65 4.37 -12.98
CA ALA A 16 -5.41 5.03 -12.58
C ALA A 16 -4.31 4.09 -12.06
N ASN A 17 -4.59 2.79 -11.90
CA ASN A 17 -3.74 1.84 -11.15
C ASN A 17 -3.37 2.37 -9.76
N THR A 18 -4.34 3.04 -9.12
CA THR A 18 -4.19 3.63 -7.80
C THR A 18 -5.03 2.86 -6.80
N VAL A 19 -4.46 2.58 -5.62
CA VAL A 19 -5.24 2.07 -4.50
C VAL A 19 -5.09 2.99 -3.30
N SER A 20 -6.23 3.42 -2.77
CA SER A 20 -6.34 4.25 -1.58
C SER A 20 -6.64 3.38 -0.37
N LEU A 21 -5.87 3.54 0.71
CA LEU A 21 -6.13 2.93 2.01
C LEU A 21 -6.43 4.06 3.00
N GLU A 22 -7.56 3.94 3.70
CA GLU A 22 -8.11 5.01 4.53
C GLU A 22 -8.57 4.45 5.89
N GLY A 23 -8.50 5.28 6.93
CA GLY A 23 -9.02 4.96 8.26
C GLY A 23 -8.03 4.21 9.16
N THR A 24 -8.52 3.22 9.91
CA THR A 24 -7.76 2.47 10.92
C THR A 24 -7.76 0.99 10.60
N LEU A 25 -6.62 0.46 10.13
CA LEU A 25 -6.42 -0.96 9.91
C LEU A 25 -5.73 -1.63 11.12
N ARG A 26 -6.54 -2.21 12.01
CA ARG A 26 -6.11 -2.96 13.20
C ARG A 26 -6.62 -4.41 13.15
N LEU A 27 -6.16 -5.17 12.16
CA LEU A 27 -6.60 -6.55 11.94
C LEU A 27 -5.71 -7.56 12.68
N ASN A 28 -6.29 -8.67 13.14
CA ASN A 28 -5.65 -9.57 14.11
C ASN A 28 -4.71 -10.64 13.52
N GLY A 29 -4.40 -10.59 12.22
CA GLY A 29 -3.49 -11.56 11.62
C GLY A 29 -3.55 -11.58 10.10
N ALA A 30 -2.72 -12.44 9.51
CA ALA A 30 -2.61 -12.57 8.06
C ALA A 30 -3.94 -12.90 7.37
N ASP A 31 -4.79 -13.72 8.01
CA ASP A 31 -6.08 -14.13 7.46
C ASP A 31 -7.04 -12.96 7.25
N GLU A 32 -7.10 -12.03 8.22
CA GLU A 32 -7.95 -10.84 8.10
C GLU A 32 -7.42 -9.86 7.05
N TYR A 33 -6.11 -9.87 6.78
CA TYR A 33 -5.50 -9.07 5.71
C TYR A 33 -5.67 -9.70 4.32
N GLN A 34 -6.08 -10.97 4.20
CA GLN A 34 -6.17 -11.66 2.89
C GLN A 34 -6.98 -10.89 1.83
N PRO A 35 -8.19 -10.38 2.12
CA PRO A 35 -8.96 -9.67 1.10
C PRO A 35 -8.26 -8.40 0.60
N ILE A 36 -7.54 -7.71 1.50
CA ILE A 36 -6.77 -6.52 1.16
C ILE A 36 -5.56 -6.94 0.31
N GLN A 37 -4.79 -7.92 0.77
CA GLN A 37 -3.62 -8.43 0.05
C GLN A 37 -3.97 -8.88 -1.37
N GLN A 38 -5.09 -9.57 -1.55
CA GLN A 38 -5.57 -10.00 -2.88
C GLN A 38 -5.85 -8.79 -3.79
N LEU A 39 -6.56 -7.77 -3.29
CA LEU A 39 -6.82 -6.54 -4.05
C LEU A 39 -5.51 -5.82 -4.43
N LEU A 40 -4.57 -5.69 -3.50
CA LEU A 40 -3.27 -5.07 -3.77
C LEU A 40 -2.48 -5.88 -4.82
N ASP A 41 -2.50 -7.20 -4.71
CA ASP A 41 -1.81 -8.10 -5.64
C ASP A 41 -2.38 -8.07 -7.05
N GLU A 42 -3.70 -7.95 -7.20
CA GLU A 42 -4.33 -7.81 -8.49
C GLU A 42 -3.96 -6.50 -9.19
N VAL A 43 -4.01 -5.38 -8.46
CA VAL A 43 -3.62 -4.08 -9.03
C VAL A 43 -2.14 -4.07 -9.38
N LEU A 44 -1.29 -4.65 -8.53
CA LEU A 44 0.13 -4.78 -8.82
C LEU A 44 0.39 -5.63 -10.08
N ALA A 45 -0.32 -6.76 -10.23
CA ALA A 45 -0.19 -7.60 -11.42
C ALA A 45 -0.59 -6.88 -12.71
N ARG A 46 -1.67 -6.07 -12.66
CA ARG A 46 -2.13 -5.24 -13.79
C ARG A 46 -1.14 -4.12 -14.13
N ALA A 47 -0.28 -3.71 -13.20
CA ALA A 47 0.70 -2.66 -13.39
C ALA A 47 2.03 -3.13 -14.05
N SER A 48 2.14 -4.41 -14.44
CA SER A 48 3.30 -4.95 -15.18
C SER A 48 3.60 -4.11 -16.43
N GLY A 49 4.89 -3.80 -16.63
CA GLY A 49 5.37 -2.89 -17.67
C GLY A 49 4.99 -1.41 -17.49
N GLY A 50 4.37 -1.05 -16.37
CA GLY A 50 3.71 0.25 -16.18
C GLY A 50 4.05 0.94 -14.86
N GLN A 51 3.02 1.51 -14.24
CA GLN A 51 3.11 2.18 -12.94
C GLN A 51 1.88 1.89 -12.08
N CYS A 52 2.07 1.90 -10.76
CA CYS A 52 1.00 1.86 -9.77
C CYS A 52 1.24 2.88 -8.66
N CYS A 53 0.16 3.30 -8.02
CA CYS A 53 0.19 4.23 -6.89
C CYS A 53 -0.54 3.67 -5.67
N TRP A 54 0.08 3.76 -4.51
CA TRP A 54 -0.55 3.46 -3.22
C TRP A 54 -0.74 4.77 -2.45
N ASP A 55 -1.98 5.21 -2.31
CA ASP A 55 -2.33 6.42 -1.57
C ASP A 55 -2.72 6.04 -0.14
N LEU A 56 -1.90 6.47 0.81
CA LEU A 56 -2.03 6.17 2.23
C LEU A 56 -2.30 7.44 3.05
N ARG A 57 -2.57 8.59 2.43
CA ARG A 57 -2.70 9.87 3.12
C ARG A 57 -3.74 9.84 4.23
N GLU A 58 -4.86 9.18 3.97
CA GLU A 58 -5.97 9.05 4.93
C GLU A 58 -5.87 7.82 5.84
N LEU A 59 -4.76 7.05 5.77
CA LEU A 59 -4.52 5.90 6.62
C LEU A 59 -3.98 6.32 8.00
N GLN A 60 -4.89 6.60 8.92
CA GLN A 60 -4.61 7.10 10.26
C GLN A 60 -3.85 6.10 11.12
N PHE A 61 -4.15 4.81 10.98
CA PHE A 61 -3.48 3.77 11.76
C PHE A 61 -3.30 2.48 10.96
N LEU A 62 -2.13 1.87 11.14
CA LEU A 62 -1.79 0.54 10.63
C LEU A 62 -0.96 -0.20 11.68
N ASN A 63 -1.38 -1.41 12.05
CA ASN A 63 -0.61 -2.24 12.98
C ASN A 63 0.63 -2.88 12.30
N SER A 64 1.45 -3.58 13.09
CA SER A 64 2.69 -4.22 12.61
C SER A 64 2.46 -5.23 11.49
N SER A 65 1.39 -6.01 11.57
CA SER A 65 1.01 -6.99 10.54
C SER A 65 0.69 -6.30 9.21
N GLY A 66 -0.06 -5.20 9.25
CA GLY A 66 -0.34 -4.37 8.08
C GLY A 66 0.90 -3.71 7.49
N ILE A 67 1.83 -3.23 8.32
CA ILE A 67 3.11 -2.69 7.84
C ILE A 67 3.92 -3.77 7.12
N ASN A 68 3.98 -4.97 7.68
CA ASN A 68 4.67 -6.10 7.04
C ASN A 68 4.00 -6.48 5.71
N MET A 69 2.68 -6.46 5.63
CA MET A 69 1.94 -6.66 4.37
C MET A 69 2.40 -5.67 3.29
N LEU A 70 2.46 -4.37 3.61
CA LEU A 70 2.95 -3.35 2.67
C LEU A 70 4.42 -3.59 2.27
N TYR A 71 5.28 -4.03 3.18
CA TYR A 71 6.67 -4.36 2.84
C TYR A 71 6.77 -5.55 1.89
N GLN A 72 5.97 -6.60 2.10
CA GLN A 72 5.92 -7.73 1.17
C GLN A 72 5.44 -7.32 -0.22
N LEU A 73 4.45 -6.41 -0.30
CA LEU A 73 3.98 -5.85 -1.57
C LEU A 73 5.10 -5.11 -2.32
N VAL A 74 5.86 -4.26 -1.63
CA VAL A 74 7.00 -3.53 -2.21
C VAL A 74 8.09 -4.50 -2.70
N ILE A 75 8.40 -5.54 -1.92
CA ILE A 75 9.35 -6.58 -2.32
C ILE A 75 8.85 -7.32 -3.57
N LYS A 76 7.56 -7.63 -3.63
CA LYS A 76 6.94 -8.31 -4.78
C LYS A 76 7.04 -7.45 -6.04
N ALA A 77 6.72 -6.16 -5.96
CA ALA A 77 6.85 -5.25 -7.08
C ALA A 77 8.28 -5.12 -7.58
N ARG A 78 9.26 -5.01 -6.66
CA ARG A 78 10.69 -5.04 -7.05
C ARG A 78 11.05 -6.32 -7.80
N ARG A 79 10.53 -7.48 -7.37
CA ARG A 79 10.82 -8.78 -8.02
C ARG A 79 10.23 -8.90 -9.41
N MET A 80 9.14 -8.18 -9.71
CA MET A 80 8.60 -8.10 -11.08
C MET A 80 9.59 -7.37 -12.02
N GLY A 81 10.29 -6.37 -11.50
CA GLY A 81 11.41 -5.70 -12.19
C GLY A 81 10.98 -4.72 -13.30
N ASP A 82 9.70 -4.63 -13.60
CA ASP A 82 9.12 -3.85 -14.69
C ASP A 82 8.01 -2.88 -14.24
N VAL A 83 7.78 -2.77 -12.93
CA VAL A 83 6.77 -1.88 -12.33
C VAL A 83 7.42 -0.68 -11.68
N ARG A 84 6.95 0.53 -12.02
CA ARG A 84 7.23 1.75 -11.26
C ARG A 84 6.20 1.93 -10.15
N MET A 85 6.66 2.00 -8.91
CA MET A 85 5.77 2.14 -7.75
C MET A 85 5.91 3.52 -7.14
N ARG A 86 4.77 4.19 -6.94
CA ARG A 86 4.65 5.41 -6.15
C ARG A 86 3.86 5.15 -4.88
N VAL A 87 4.32 5.67 -3.74
CA VAL A 87 3.60 5.65 -2.47
C VAL A 87 3.41 7.08 -2.01
N ILE A 88 2.17 7.46 -1.73
CA ILE A 88 1.81 8.77 -1.20
C ILE A 88 1.40 8.58 0.26
N GLY A 89 2.00 9.36 1.16
CA GLY A 89 1.66 9.38 2.57
C GLY A 89 1.49 10.81 3.09
N SER A 90 1.03 10.92 4.33
CA SER A 90 0.82 12.17 5.04
C SER A 90 1.94 12.43 6.06
N LYS A 91 2.42 13.67 6.14
CA LYS A 91 3.32 14.14 7.21
C LYS A 91 2.64 14.26 8.57
N GLU A 92 1.31 14.43 8.57
CA GLU A 92 0.50 14.56 9.79
C GLU A 92 0.36 13.22 10.53
N VAL A 93 0.48 12.10 9.80
CA VAL A 93 0.39 10.75 10.40
C VAL A 93 1.77 10.26 10.83
N ALA A 94 2.05 10.36 12.13
CA ALA A 94 3.39 10.15 12.71
C ALA A 94 4.12 8.85 12.31
N TRP A 95 3.38 7.74 12.12
CA TRP A 95 4.01 6.46 11.75
C TRP A 95 4.45 6.40 10.29
N GLN A 96 3.84 7.20 9.41
CA GLN A 96 4.03 7.12 7.96
C GLN A 96 5.42 7.59 7.54
N SER A 97 5.87 8.74 8.05
CA SER A 97 7.20 9.28 7.74
C SER A 97 8.33 8.28 7.98
N LYS A 98 8.25 7.48 9.04
CA LYS A 98 9.25 6.46 9.35
C LYS A 98 9.02 5.16 8.60
N SER A 99 7.79 4.65 8.60
CA SER A 99 7.51 3.30 8.09
C SER A 99 7.45 3.24 6.58
N LEU A 100 6.92 4.28 5.92
CA LEU A 100 6.90 4.38 4.45
C LEU A 100 8.30 4.67 3.91
N ALA A 101 9.10 5.49 4.60
CA ALA A 101 10.50 5.71 4.23
C ALA A 101 11.31 4.39 4.19
N ASN A 102 11.04 3.46 5.10
CA ASN A 102 11.68 2.14 5.08
C ASN A 102 11.35 1.32 3.83
N MET A 103 10.26 1.58 3.11
CA MET A 103 9.92 0.88 1.87
C MET A 103 10.99 1.07 0.79
N THR A 104 11.64 2.23 0.76
CA THR A 104 12.73 2.52 -0.18
C THR A 104 13.94 1.59 0.01
N ARG A 105 14.12 1.01 1.21
CA ARG A 105 15.16 -0.01 1.45
C ARG A 105 14.84 -1.33 0.75
N PHE A 106 13.55 -1.64 0.61
CA PHE A 106 13.09 -2.83 -0.09
C PHE A 106 12.96 -2.62 -1.60
N MET A 107 12.74 -1.38 -2.06
CA MET A 107 12.72 -1.02 -3.48
C MET A 107 13.34 0.37 -3.66
N PRO A 108 14.65 0.48 -3.95
CA PRO A 108 15.33 1.78 -4.06
C PRO A 108 14.77 2.73 -5.12
N GLY A 109 14.11 2.20 -6.15
CA GLY A 109 13.44 2.98 -7.21
C GLY A 109 11.98 3.36 -6.89
N LEU A 110 11.50 3.09 -5.67
CA LEU A 110 10.16 3.50 -5.22
C LEU A 110 10.12 5.01 -5.03
N GLU A 111 9.11 5.66 -5.64
CA GLU A 111 8.86 7.08 -5.43
C GLU A 111 8.00 7.27 -4.17
N LEU A 112 8.58 7.81 -3.10
CA LEU A 112 7.85 8.15 -1.88
C LEU A 112 7.56 9.65 -1.85
N VAL A 113 6.29 10.00 -1.74
CA VAL A 113 5.82 11.38 -1.59
C VAL A 113 5.13 11.51 -0.24
N LEU A 114 5.64 12.39 0.61
CA LEU A 114 5.01 12.74 1.89
C LEU A 114 4.44 14.14 1.76
N GLU A 115 3.12 14.26 1.86
CA GLU A 115 2.37 15.52 1.78
C GLU A 115 2.10 16.05 3.18
#